data_AF-S4RSL1-F1
#
_entry.id   AF-S4RSL1-F1
#
_cell.length_a   1.000
_cell.length_b   1.000
_cell.length_c   1.000
_cell.angle_alpha   90.00
_cell.angle_beta   90.00
_cell.angle_gamma   90.00
#
_symmetry.space_group_name_H-M   'P 1'
#
loop_
_entity.id
_entity.type
_entity.pdbx_description
1 polymer ?
#
loop_
_entity_poly.entity_id
_entity_poly.type
_entity_poly.pdbx_seq_one_letter_code
_entity_poly.pdbx_strand_id
1 'polypeptide(L)'
;CCPVYLGGSKLPCGLGTTISCRACDRLHCTVCDFRVVTFDNMEWHHSCDYLFFRNNMPDVEKLRARLVRRLGTRAYACQCSWRSVQEPTEPGSNLRWVCSKH
;
A
#
# COMPACT_ATOMS: atom_id res chain seq x y z
N CYS A 1 12.12 2.00 8.17
CA CYS A 1 11.55 0.97 9.07
C CYS A 1 12.38 -0.30 9.02
N CYS A 2 12.54 -0.99 10.15
CA CYS A 2 13.10 -2.33 10.22
C CYS A 2 12.41 -3.12 11.35
N PRO A 3 11.54 -4.10 11.03
CA PRO A 3 11.07 -4.49 9.69
C PRO A 3 10.05 -3.47 9.10
N VAL A 4 9.65 -3.69 7.84
CA VAL A 4 8.62 -2.90 7.15
C VAL A 4 7.27 -3.57 7.33
N TYR A 5 6.29 -2.83 7.85
CA TYR A 5 4.92 -3.31 7.98
C TYR A 5 3.96 -2.57 7.04
N LEU A 6 3.03 -3.33 6.48
CA LEU A 6 1.76 -2.87 5.96
C LEU A 6 0.71 -3.03 7.07
N GLY A 7 -0.29 -2.17 7.12
CA GLY A 7 -1.39 -2.30 8.07
C GLY A 7 -2.67 -1.65 7.56
N GLY A 8 -3.80 -2.03 8.14
CA GLY A 8 -5.07 -1.36 7.86
C GLY A 8 -5.13 0.08 8.39
N SER A 9 -6.24 0.76 8.13
CA SER A 9 -6.41 2.17 8.48
C SER A 9 -6.43 2.44 9.98
N LYS A 10 -6.69 1.42 10.81
CA LYS A 10 -6.62 1.53 12.28
C LYS A 10 -5.18 1.56 12.81
N LEU A 11 -4.21 1.05 12.04
CA LEU A 11 -2.82 1.07 12.44
C LEU A 11 -2.19 2.43 12.07
N PRO A 12 -1.59 3.15 13.03
CA PRO A 12 -0.94 4.42 12.75
C PRO A 12 0.20 4.24 11.75
N CYS A 13 0.36 5.24 10.88
CA CYS A 13 1.47 5.30 9.94
C CYS A 13 2.75 5.84 10.59
N GLY A 14 3.89 5.54 9.98
CA GLY A 14 5.19 6.12 10.27
C GLY A 14 6.32 5.09 10.37
N LEU A 15 7.34 5.43 11.18
CA LEU A 15 8.49 4.55 11.40
C LEU A 15 8.10 3.36 12.29
N GLY A 16 8.02 2.18 11.68
CA GLY A 16 7.94 0.91 12.40
C GLY A 16 9.30 0.51 12.98
N THR A 17 9.31 0.15 14.26
CA THR A 17 10.45 -0.42 14.99
C THR A 17 10.03 -1.74 15.64
N THR A 18 10.97 -2.54 16.14
CA THR A 18 10.69 -3.80 16.85
C THR A 18 9.74 -3.64 18.04
N ILE A 19 9.66 -2.43 18.62
CA ILE A 19 8.85 -2.13 19.81
C ILE A 19 7.53 -1.42 19.41
N SER A 20 7.49 -0.78 18.24
CA SER A 20 6.32 -0.03 17.75
C SER A 20 5.91 -0.50 16.36
N CYS A 21 4.83 -1.28 16.31
CA CYS A 21 4.21 -1.69 15.04
C CYS A 21 3.47 -0.49 14.42
N ARG A 22 3.97 -0.01 13.28
CA ARG A 22 3.39 1.08 12.50
C ARG A 22 3.44 0.74 11.02
N ALA A 23 2.40 1.12 10.28
CA ALA A 23 2.40 0.98 8.82
C ALA A 23 3.38 1.98 8.20
N CYS A 24 4.23 1.54 7.27
CA CYS A 24 5.14 2.45 6.58
C CYS A 24 4.38 3.35 5.59
N ASP A 25 4.55 4.67 5.67
CA ASP A 25 3.97 5.69 4.76
C ASP A 25 4.96 6.19 3.69
N ARG A 26 6.21 5.78 3.78
CA ARG A 26 7.29 6.05 2.80
C ARG A 26 7.68 4.77 2.07
N LEU A 27 6.70 4.03 1.58
CA LEU A 27 6.91 2.80 0.81
C LEU A 27 7.27 3.11 -0.65
N HIS A 28 8.20 2.33 -1.19
CA HIS A 28 8.70 2.46 -2.54
C HIS A 28 8.87 1.09 -3.19
N CYS A 29 8.41 0.95 -4.43
CA CYS A 29 8.53 -0.30 -5.16
C CYS A 29 9.85 -0.35 -5.93
N THR A 30 10.68 -1.38 -5.71
CA THR A 30 11.97 -1.52 -6.39
C THR A 30 11.86 -2.13 -7.80
N VAL A 31 10.65 -2.49 -8.24
CA VAL A 31 10.41 -3.06 -9.58
C VAL A 31 10.01 -2.00 -10.59
N CYS A 32 9.03 -1.16 -10.24
CA CYS A 32 8.58 -0.07 -11.11
C CYS A 32 9.16 1.29 -10.74
N ASP A 33 9.90 1.39 -9.63
CA ASP A 33 10.48 2.65 -9.13
C ASP A 33 9.43 3.72 -8.75
N PHE A 34 8.18 3.31 -8.51
CA PHE A 34 7.13 4.20 -8.02
C PHE A 34 7.01 4.14 -6.49
N ARG A 35 6.73 5.30 -5.90
CA ARG A 35 6.19 5.40 -4.54
C ARG A 35 4.87 4.64 -4.45
N VAL A 36 4.68 3.89 -3.38
CA VAL A 36 3.42 3.21 -3.09
C VAL A 36 2.42 4.23 -2.55
N VAL A 37 1.29 4.36 -3.22
CA VAL A 37 0.15 5.17 -2.76
C VAL A 37 -0.70 4.37 -1.78
N THR A 38 -1.33 5.07 -0.83
CA THR A 38 -2.17 4.45 0.21
C THR A 38 -3.50 5.15 0.35
N PHE A 39 -4.58 4.38 0.57
CA PHE A 39 -5.93 4.90 0.77
C PHE A 39 -6.58 4.28 2.02
N ASP A 40 -6.94 5.12 2.98
CA ASP A 40 -7.51 4.69 4.25
C ASP A 40 -9.01 4.40 4.16
N ASN A 41 -9.45 3.36 4.86
CA ASN A 41 -10.83 2.87 4.87
C ASN A 41 -11.34 2.48 3.47
N MET A 42 -10.43 2.04 2.62
CA MET A 42 -10.66 1.65 1.25
C MET A 42 -9.97 0.32 0.95
N GLU A 43 -10.50 -0.39 -0.04
CA GLU A 43 -9.88 -1.57 -0.64
C GLU A 43 -9.97 -1.50 -2.17
N TRP A 44 -9.05 -2.16 -2.86
CA TRP A 44 -9.16 -2.35 -4.31
C TRP A 44 -10.32 -3.28 -4.65
N HIS A 45 -11.16 -2.86 -5.60
CA HIS A 45 -12.22 -3.71 -6.14
C HIS A 45 -11.63 -4.99 -6.76
N HIS A 46 -12.34 -6.12 -6.67
CA HIS A 46 -11.84 -7.42 -7.17
C HIS A 46 -11.59 -7.45 -8.69
N SER A 47 -12.20 -6.52 -9.44
CA SER A 47 -11.98 -6.37 -10.89
C SER A 47 -10.74 -5.55 -11.24
N CYS A 48 -9.94 -5.10 -10.26
CA CYS A 48 -8.66 -4.45 -10.56
C CYS A 48 -7.70 -5.45 -11.19
N ASP A 49 -7.02 -5.02 -12.24
CA ASP A 49 -6.01 -5.81 -12.92
C ASP A 49 -4.71 -5.03 -13.08
N TYR A 50 -3.69 -5.71 -13.60
CA TYR A 50 -2.38 -5.12 -13.84
C TYR A 50 -2.43 -3.91 -14.78
N LEU A 51 -3.24 -3.95 -15.84
CA LEU A 51 -3.30 -2.87 -16.84
C LEU A 51 -3.89 -1.59 -16.24
N PHE A 52 -4.86 -1.72 -15.34
CA PHE A 52 -5.42 -0.58 -14.63
C PHE A 52 -4.34 0.20 -13.87
N PHE A 53 -3.51 -0.46 -13.07
CA PHE A 53 -2.43 0.23 -12.33
C PHE A 53 -1.34 0.74 -13.27
N ARG A 54 -0.99 -0.04 -14.30
CA ARG A 54 0.02 0.34 -15.27
C ARG A 54 -0.30 1.66 -15.98
N ASN A 55 -1.57 1.84 -16.35
CA ASN A 55 -2.03 2.98 -17.13
C ASN A 55 -2.43 4.20 -16.30
N ASN A 56 -2.75 4.00 -15.01
CA ASN A 56 -3.30 5.07 -14.17
C ASN A 56 -2.37 5.53 -13.04
N MET A 57 -1.31 4.81 -12.67
CA MET A 57 -0.36 5.28 -11.65
C MET A 57 0.49 6.44 -12.21
N PRO A 58 0.72 7.55 -11.46
CA PRO A 58 0.34 7.82 -10.08
C PRO A 58 -0.92 8.71 -9.92
N ASP A 59 -1.80 8.76 -10.92
CA ASP A 59 -3.00 9.61 -10.93
C ASP A 59 -4.03 9.11 -9.91
N VAL A 60 -4.05 9.78 -8.75
CA VAL A 60 -4.90 9.42 -7.61
C VAL A 60 -6.39 9.48 -7.94
N GLU A 61 -6.83 10.42 -8.77
CA GLU A 61 -8.25 10.57 -9.12
C GLU A 61 -8.70 9.41 -10.02
N LYS A 62 -7.87 8.99 -10.97
CA LYS A 62 -8.17 7.78 -11.78
C LYS A 62 -8.16 6.51 -10.94
N LEU A 63 -7.23 6.39 -10.00
CA LEU A 63 -7.14 5.23 -9.09
C LEU A 63 -8.39 5.10 -8.20
N ARG A 64 -8.95 6.22 -7.73
CA ARG A 64 -10.17 6.22 -6.91
C ARG A 64 -11.37 5.57 -7.59
N ALA A 65 -11.42 5.53 -8.92
CA ALA A 65 -12.50 4.88 -9.67
C ALA A 65 -12.64 3.37 -9.42
N ARG A 66 -11.61 2.72 -8.86
CA ARG A 66 -11.63 1.28 -8.53
C ARG A 66 -11.43 0.99 -7.05
N LEU A 67 -11.60 1.99 -6.19
CA LEU A 67 -11.64 1.81 -4.74
C LEU A 67 -13.06 1.55 -4.26
N VAL A 68 -13.20 0.65 -3.28
CA VAL A 68 -14.44 0.38 -2.57
C VAL A 68 -14.23 0.75 -1.10
N ARG A 69 -15.25 1.35 -0.49
CA ARG A 69 -15.20 1.69 0.93
C ARG A 69 -15.22 0.42 1.79
N ARG A 70 -14.20 0.26 2.63
CA ARG A 70 -14.11 -0.80 3.63
C ARG A 70 -13.40 -0.30 4.87
N LEU A 71 -14.17 -0.07 5.94
CA LEU A 71 -13.64 0.46 7.19
C LEU A 71 -12.57 -0.45 7.80
N GLY A 72 -11.52 0.14 8.35
CA GLY A 72 -10.40 -0.59 8.95
C GLY A 72 -9.40 -1.16 7.93
N THR A 73 -9.69 -1.11 6.63
CA THR A 73 -8.78 -1.57 5.57
C THR A 73 -8.01 -0.39 4.99
N ARG A 74 -6.79 -0.64 4.53
CA ARG A 74 -5.99 0.32 3.76
C ARG A 74 -5.59 -0.33 2.44
N ALA A 75 -5.86 0.36 1.34
CA ALA A 75 -5.44 -0.05 0.01
C ALA A 75 -4.05 0.52 -0.29
N TYR A 76 -3.16 -0.30 -0.83
CA TYR A 76 -1.80 0.03 -1.23
C TYR A 76 -1.63 -0.28 -2.71
N ALA A 77 -0.94 0.59 -3.47
CA ALA A 77 -0.56 0.26 -4.84
C ALA A 77 0.68 1.00 -5.31
N CYS A 78 1.44 0.35 -6.19
CA CYS A 78 2.35 0.99 -7.12
C CYS A 78 1.90 0.65 -8.56
N GLN A 79 2.70 1.00 -9.57
CA GLN A 79 2.32 0.76 -10.96
C GLN A 79 2.22 -0.74 -11.31
N CYS A 80 2.96 -1.62 -10.63
CA CYS A 80 3.05 -3.03 -10.98
C CYS A 80 2.36 -3.99 -10.00
N SER A 81 1.94 -3.51 -8.82
CA SER A 81 1.41 -4.35 -7.75
C SER A 81 0.48 -3.57 -6.84
N TRP A 82 -0.46 -4.25 -6.21
CA TRP A 82 -1.43 -3.66 -5.30
C TRP A 82 -1.84 -4.68 -4.23
N ARG A 83 -2.33 -4.18 -3.09
CA ARG A 83 -2.81 -5.01 -1.97
C ARG A 83 -3.75 -4.22 -1.07
N SER A 84 -4.77 -4.88 -0.55
CA SER A 84 -5.63 -4.35 0.52
C SER A 84 -5.28 -5.06 1.83
N VAL A 85 -5.07 -4.31 2.92
CA VAL A 85 -4.62 -4.86 4.20
C VAL A 85 -5.53 -4.35 5.32
N GLN A 86 -5.96 -5.25 6.20
CA GLN A 86 -6.76 -4.91 7.39
C GLN A 86 -5.94 -5.08 8.67
N GLU A 87 -5.29 -6.24 8.83
CA GLU A 87 -4.41 -6.53 9.96
C GLU A 87 -2.93 -6.28 9.61
N PRO A 88 -2.07 -5.90 10.58
CA PRO A 88 -0.66 -5.67 10.34
C PRO A 88 0.04 -6.89 9.76
N THR A 89 0.82 -6.70 8.69
CA THR A 89 1.52 -7.77 7.98
C THR A 89 2.75 -7.24 7.26
N GLU A 90 3.73 -8.09 6.99
CA GLU A 90 4.83 -7.72 6.10
C GLU A 90 4.39 -7.75 4.62
N PRO A 91 5.05 -6.99 3.73
CA PRO A 91 4.73 -7.01 2.30
C PRO A 91 4.73 -8.42 1.68
N GLY A 92 5.54 -9.34 2.20
CA GLY A 92 5.74 -10.68 1.65
C GLY A 92 6.75 -10.68 0.51
N SER A 93 7.15 -11.87 0.05
CA SER A 93 8.18 -12.03 -0.99
C SER A 93 7.73 -11.57 -2.38
N ASN A 94 6.43 -11.57 -2.64
CA ASN A 94 5.82 -11.16 -3.91
C ASN A 94 5.72 -9.63 -4.08
N LEU A 95 5.80 -8.87 -2.99
CA LEU A 95 5.79 -7.41 -3.03
C LEU A 95 7.19 -6.88 -2.73
N ARG A 96 7.85 -6.38 -3.78
CA ARG A 96 9.17 -5.73 -3.71
C ARG A 96 9.05 -4.29 -3.21
N TRP A 97 8.36 -4.09 -2.08
CA TRP A 97 8.14 -2.78 -1.48
C TRP A 97 9.07 -2.59 -0.27
N VAL A 98 9.82 -1.49 -0.29
CA VAL A 98 10.78 -1.14 0.76
C VAL A 98 10.48 0.24 1.33
N CYS A 99 10.98 0.52 2.53
CA CYS A 99 10.92 1.87 3.09
C CYS A 99 12.01 2.76 2.45
N SER A 100 11.62 3.82 1.74
CA SER A 100 12.53 4.77 1.10
C SER A 100 13.04 5.85 2.07
N LYS A 101 13.61 5.42 3.20
CA LYS A 101 14.16 6.24 4.30
C LYS A 101 13.11 7.07 5.07
N HIS A 102 12.94 6.71 6.34
CA HIS A 102 12.34 7.58 7.35
C HIS A 102 13.38 8.52 7.92
#